data_AF-A0A930E7I9-F1
#
_entry.id   AF-A0A930E7I9-F1
#
_cell.length_a   1.000
_cell.length_b   1.000
_cell.length_c   1.000
_cell.angle_alpha   90.00
_cell.angle_beta   90.00
_cell.angle_gamma   90.00
#
_symmetry.space_group_name_H-M   'P 1'
#
loop_
_entity.id
_entity.type
_entity.pdbx_description
1 polymer ?
#
loop_
_entity_poly.entity_id
_entity_poly.type
_entity_poly.pdbx_seq_one_letter_code
_entity_poly.pdbx_strand_id
1 'polypeptide(L)'
;MKEKLIYDIIKIKLRDGVNKGMEKETITLEKELAGKTIRESFFELRKEIDERFSEIKEKYLNSVIKSKRDVFIETILSDNEEIYSFRESYHPVMEKKYSVTDIADEFYLNEVYVDISYNQLEDIVQGEYEAWINVAGENYGMKIVLEYDRRYEKKIERLYEAFKLNGKKWQTVNMAHFKRMHRIKVVGYDFQMTKELYEKIKENRDEAVYEFGIYEENILFNKTLLWNIEEKKIISSIFVRPVKNDISFEYVIKKDENEILVENNGTGDILCCYSENLNDLHIISRKKMENIWNVFSIK
;
A
#
# COMPACT_ATOMS: atom_id res chain seq x y z
N MET A 1 -21.05 43.28 -1.18
CA MET A 1 -21.49 44.67 -1.47
C MET A 1 -22.98 44.90 -1.16
N LYS A 2 -23.89 43.95 -1.44
CA LYS A 2 -25.34 44.06 -1.13
C LYS A 2 -25.70 44.00 0.37
N GLU A 3 -24.96 43.27 1.20
CA GLU A 3 -25.25 43.16 2.64
C GLU A 3 -24.98 44.46 3.42
N LYS A 4 -23.95 45.22 3.02
CA LYS A 4 -23.58 46.48 3.68
C LYS A 4 -24.65 47.57 3.45
N LEU A 5 -25.26 47.57 2.27
CA LEU A 5 -26.31 48.52 1.88
C LEU A 5 -27.63 48.28 2.66
N ILE A 6 -27.97 47.01 2.93
CA ILE A 6 -29.15 46.65 3.73
C ILE A 6 -28.95 47.05 5.19
N TYR A 7 -27.75 46.82 5.73
CA TYR A 7 -27.40 47.21 7.10
C TYR A 7 -27.47 48.73 7.32
N ASP A 8 -27.01 49.52 6.35
CA ASP A 8 -27.01 50.98 6.45
C ASP A 8 -28.42 51.59 6.30
N ILE A 9 -29.31 50.99 5.49
CA ILE A 9 -30.71 51.43 5.34
C ILE A 9 -31.52 51.17 6.62
N ILE A 10 -31.27 50.05 7.31
CA ILE A 10 -31.91 49.71 8.59
C ILE A 10 -31.45 50.67 9.70
N LYS A 11 -30.17 51.03 9.72
CA LYS A 11 -29.58 51.93 10.72
C LYS A 11 -30.07 53.38 10.63
N ILE A 12 -30.40 53.84 9.42
CA ILE A 12 -30.93 55.20 9.19
C ILE A 12 -32.39 55.33 9.61
N LYS A 13 -33.22 54.28 9.46
CA LYS A 13 -34.63 54.30 9.91
C LYS A 13 -34.83 54.22 11.41
N LEU A 14 -33.82 53.78 12.17
CA LEU A 14 -33.91 53.56 13.63
C LEU A 14 -33.46 54.77 14.46
N ARG A 15 -32.95 55.85 13.84
CA ARG A 15 -32.34 56.97 14.58
C ARG A 15 -33.31 58.06 15.03
N ASP A 16 -34.48 58.19 14.41
CA ASP A 16 -35.41 59.28 14.70
C ASP A 16 -36.69 58.76 15.34
N GLY A 17 -36.63 58.63 16.66
CA GLY A 17 -37.79 58.66 17.54
C GLY A 17 -38.41 57.29 17.85
N VAL A 18 -38.68 57.10 19.14
CA VAL A 18 -39.64 56.14 19.72
C VAL A 18 -39.04 54.82 20.26
N ASN A 19 -38.85 54.86 21.58
CA ASN A 19 -39.05 53.79 22.56
C ASN A 19 -38.03 52.65 22.69
N LYS A 20 -37.26 52.73 23.78
CA LYS A 20 -36.48 51.65 24.44
C LYS A 20 -37.23 50.31 24.65
N GLY A 21 -38.55 50.26 24.43
CA GLY A 21 -39.35 49.03 24.39
C GLY A 21 -39.33 48.33 23.03
N MET A 22 -39.36 49.08 21.92
CA MET A 22 -39.28 48.55 20.56
C MET A 22 -37.90 47.98 20.23
N GLU A 23 -36.80 48.55 20.76
CA GLU A 23 -35.45 47.99 20.61
C GLU A 23 -35.33 46.58 21.21
N LYS A 24 -35.94 46.31 22.38
CA LYS A 24 -35.91 44.97 22.99
C LYS A 24 -36.70 43.94 22.20
N GLU A 25 -37.87 44.30 21.68
CA GLU A 25 -38.68 43.42 20.83
C GLU A 25 -37.99 43.18 19.49
N THR A 26 -37.38 44.21 18.88
CA THR A 26 -36.64 44.10 17.62
C THR A 26 -35.39 43.23 17.79
N ILE A 27 -34.64 43.39 18.89
CA ILE A 27 -33.49 42.53 19.22
C ILE A 27 -33.94 41.08 19.50
N THR A 28 -35.10 40.88 20.12
CA THR A 28 -35.67 39.54 20.35
C THR A 28 -36.06 38.88 19.03
N LEU A 29 -36.74 39.61 18.16
CA LEU A 29 -37.10 39.17 16.81
C LEU A 29 -35.87 38.87 15.95
N GLU A 30 -34.83 39.71 15.97
CA GLU A 30 -33.58 39.46 15.26
C GLU A 30 -32.86 38.20 15.76
N LYS A 31 -32.83 37.97 17.08
CA LYS A 31 -32.26 36.74 17.66
C LYS A 31 -33.06 35.50 17.30
N GLU A 32 -34.39 35.61 17.26
CA GLU A 32 -35.27 34.51 16.88
C GLU A 32 -35.14 34.19 15.38
N LEU A 33 -35.10 35.22 14.53
CA LEU A 33 -34.89 35.08 13.09
C LEU A 33 -33.51 34.50 12.79
N ALA A 34 -32.45 35.01 13.43
CA ALA A 34 -31.10 34.47 13.30
C ALA A 34 -31.04 33.01 13.78
N GLY A 35 -31.67 32.69 14.91
CA GLY A 35 -31.76 31.33 15.43
C GLY A 35 -32.50 30.39 14.47
N LYS A 36 -33.57 30.86 13.83
CA LYS A 36 -34.34 30.10 12.83
C LYS A 36 -33.53 29.89 11.56
N THR A 37 -32.93 30.93 11.00
CA THR A 37 -32.07 30.87 9.81
C THR A 37 -30.88 29.95 10.02
N ILE A 38 -30.24 30.00 11.20
CA ILE A 38 -29.14 29.09 11.57
C ILE A 38 -29.63 27.65 11.59
N ARG A 39 -30.77 27.35 12.23
CA ARG A 39 -31.33 25.99 12.27
C ARG A 39 -31.71 25.47 10.88
N GLU A 40 -32.35 26.30 10.06
CA GLU A 40 -32.71 25.95 8.67
C GLU A 40 -31.46 25.68 7.84
N SER A 41 -30.42 26.51 7.97
CA SER A 41 -29.13 26.27 7.30
C SER A 41 -28.47 24.97 7.76
N PHE A 42 -28.48 24.67 9.06
CA PHE A 42 -27.99 23.40 9.59
C PHE A 42 -28.80 22.20 9.10
N PHE A 43 -30.12 22.36 8.96
CA PHE A 43 -31.00 21.31 8.47
C PHE A 43 -30.73 21.02 6.98
N GLU A 44 -30.63 22.04 6.14
CA GLU A 44 -30.28 21.91 4.73
C GLU A 44 -28.88 21.31 4.55
N LEU A 45 -27.89 21.76 5.33
CA LEU A 45 -26.55 21.15 5.34
C LEU A 45 -26.60 19.67 5.72
N ARG A 46 -27.38 19.31 6.75
CA ARG A 46 -27.54 17.91 7.17
C ARG A 46 -28.21 17.06 6.09
N LYS A 47 -29.20 17.62 5.39
CA LYS A 47 -29.91 16.96 4.29
C LYS A 47 -28.96 16.73 3.10
N GLU A 48 -28.22 17.75 2.68
CA GLU A 48 -27.23 17.62 1.60
C GLU A 48 -26.14 16.59 1.94
N ILE A 49 -25.70 16.55 3.20
CA ILE A 49 -24.76 15.54 3.68
C ILE A 49 -25.35 14.11 3.58
N ASP A 50 -26.59 13.92 4.04
CA ASP A 50 -27.24 12.60 4.03
C ASP A 50 -27.49 12.11 2.58
N GLU A 51 -27.87 13.01 1.67
CA GLU A 51 -28.05 12.72 0.24
C GLU A 51 -26.71 12.31 -0.40
N ARG A 52 -25.65 13.11 -0.23
CA ARG A 52 -24.33 12.80 -0.79
C ARG A 52 -23.72 11.52 -0.21
N PHE A 53 -23.96 11.22 1.07
CA PHE A 53 -23.50 9.96 1.66
C PHE A 53 -24.20 8.75 1.04
N SER A 54 -25.50 8.88 0.78
CA SER A 54 -26.29 7.85 0.10
C SER A 54 -25.77 7.63 -1.32
N GLU A 55 -25.48 8.70 -2.06
CA GLU A 55 -24.86 8.61 -3.39
C GLU A 55 -23.51 7.88 -3.38
N ILE A 56 -22.62 8.17 -2.43
CA ILE A 56 -21.32 7.48 -2.33
C ILE A 56 -21.51 6.00 -2.02
N LYS A 57 -22.41 5.69 -1.08
CA LYS A 57 -22.70 4.29 -0.74
C LYS A 57 -23.18 3.53 -1.97
N GLU A 58 -24.08 4.12 -2.75
CA GLU A 58 -24.54 3.54 -4.01
C GLU A 58 -23.40 3.43 -5.05
N LYS A 59 -22.58 4.46 -5.22
CA LYS A 59 -21.43 4.42 -6.16
C LYS A 59 -20.40 3.36 -5.77
N TYR A 60 -20.07 3.26 -4.49
CA TYR A 60 -19.18 2.22 -3.95
C TYR A 60 -19.74 0.84 -4.24
N LEU A 61 -20.99 0.56 -3.86
CA LEU A 61 -21.64 -0.73 -4.11
C LEU A 61 -21.70 -1.05 -5.61
N ASN A 62 -22.07 -0.08 -6.44
CA ASN A 62 -22.09 -0.24 -7.89
C ASN A 62 -20.71 -0.49 -8.48
N SER A 63 -19.64 0.11 -7.93
CA SER A 63 -18.27 -0.14 -8.38
C SER A 63 -17.81 -1.56 -8.09
N VAL A 64 -18.15 -2.10 -6.92
CA VAL A 64 -17.88 -3.50 -6.54
C VAL A 64 -18.61 -4.46 -7.49
N ILE A 65 -19.84 -4.12 -7.88
CA ILE A 65 -20.65 -4.94 -8.80
C ILE A 65 -20.17 -4.82 -10.26
N LYS A 66 -19.71 -3.63 -10.68
CA LYS A 66 -19.28 -3.34 -12.07
C LYS A 66 -17.84 -3.74 -12.36
N SER A 67 -17.02 -4.10 -11.38
CA SER A 67 -15.60 -4.47 -11.57
C SER A 67 -15.40 -5.84 -12.26
N LYS A 68 -16.26 -6.22 -13.22
CA LYS A 68 -16.23 -7.49 -13.97
C LYS A 68 -15.11 -7.56 -15.03
N ARG A 69 -14.09 -6.70 -14.99
CA ARG A 69 -12.85 -7.02 -15.69
C ARG A 69 -12.10 -8.00 -14.80
N ASP A 70 -11.96 -9.23 -15.26
CA ASP A 70 -11.16 -10.22 -14.57
C ASP A 70 -9.70 -9.76 -14.63
N VAL A 71 -9.18 -9.36 -13.47
CA VAL A 71 -7.75 -9.03 -13.30
C VAL A 71 -7.05 -10.35 -12.99
N PHE A 72 -6.01 -10.68 -13.74
CA PHE A 72 -5.19 -11.87 -13.50
C PHE A 72 -3.86 -11.45 -12.89
N ILE A 73 -3.42 -12.21 -11.88
CA ILE A 73 -2.08 -12.04 -11.31
C ILE A 73 -1.23 -13.15 -11.89
N GLU A 74 -0.31 -12.77 -12.75
CA GLU A 74 0.60 -13.67 -13.44
C GLU A 74 1.98 -13.60 -12.81
N THR A 75 2.66 -14.74 -12.75
CA THR A 75 3.99 -14.83 -12.17
C THR A 75 4.89 -15.69 -13.03
N ILE A 76 6.13 -15.23 -13.24
CA ILE A 76 7.14 -15.96 -14.00
C ILE A 76 8.45 -16.00 -13.21
N LEU A 77 9.20 -17.09 -13.36
CA LEU A 77 10.56 -17.20 -12.86
C LEU A 77 11.52 -16.89 -14.02
N SER A 78 12.48 -16.02 -13.80
CA SER A 78 13.47 -15.64 -14.82
C SER A 78 14.86 -15.57 -14.21
N ASP A 79 15.87 -15.84 -15.04
CA ASP A 79 17.26 -15.54 -14.72
C ASP A 79 17.47 -14.04 -14.57
N ASN A 80 18.30 -13.64 -13.61
CA ASN A 80 18.59 -12.22 -13.35
C ASN A 80 19.06 -11.48 -14.60
N GLU A 81 19.85 -12.18 -15.43
CA GLU A 81 20.41 -11.65 -16.67
C GLU A 81 19.33 -11.43 -17.74
N GLU A 82 18.20 -12.14 -17.69
CA GLU A 82 17.14 -12.08 -18.70
C GLU A 82 15.97 -11.16 -18.32
N ILE A 83 15.94 -10.65 -17.08
CA ILE A 83 14.85 -9.79 -16.57
C ILE A 83 14.60 -8.58 -17.50
N TYR A 84 15.64 -8.04 -18.15
CA TYR A 84 15.49 -6.88 -19.04
C TYR A 84 14.50 -7.14 -20.18
N SER A 85 14.39 -8.37 -20.66
CA SER A 85 13.48 -8.78 -21.73
C SER A 85 12.00 -8.67 -21.34
N PHE A 86 11.70 -8.63 -20.04
CA PHE A 86 10.33 -8.64 -19.52
C PHE A 86 9.88 -7.31 -18.91
N ARG A 87 10.76 -6.30 -18.80
CA ARG A 87 10.53 -5.08 -18.00
C ARG A 87 9.29 -4.27 -18.38
N GLU A 88 8.81 -4.40 -19.61
CA GLU A 88 7.58 -3.72 -20.04
C GLU A 88 6.30 -4.36 -19.50
N SER A 89 6.32 -5.65 -19.14
CA SER A 89 5.14 -6.40 -18.73
C SER A 89 5.24 -6.96 -17.31
N TYR A 90 6.45 -7.35 -16.88
CA TYR A 90 6.68 -7.96 -15.59
C TYR A 90 7.72 -7.18 -14.78
N HIS A 91 7.47 -7.11 -13.49
CA HIS A 91 8.29 -6.43 -12.51
C HIS A 91 8.74 -7.42 -11.42
N PRO A 92 9.91 -7.23 -10.80
CA PRO A 92 10.30 -8.05 -9.65
C PRO A 92 9.30 -7.94 -8.52
N VAL A 93 8.86 -9.09 -7.99
CA VAL A 93 8.00 -9.12 -6.79
C VAL A 93 8.75 -8.51 -5.60
N MET A 94 10.04 -8.84 -5.49
CA MET A 94 10.96 -8.29 -4.51
C MET A 94 12.02 -7.48 -5.26
N GLU A 95 12.08 -6.18 -4.98
CA GLU A 95 13.24 -5.40 -5.40
C GLU A 95 14.47 -5.89 -4.62
N LYS A 96 15.57 -6.14 -5.32
CA LYS A 96 16.87 -6.42 -4.72
C LYS A 96 17.46 -5.14 -4.13
N LYS A 97 16.79 -4.59 -3.11
CA LYS A 97 17.33 -3.53 -2.28
C LYS A 97 18.21 -4.19 -1.24
N TYR A 98 19.52 -4.09 -1.43
CA TYR A 98 20.50 -4.36 -0.39
C TYR A 98 20.29 -3.33 0.72
N SER A 99 19.39 -3.65 1.66
CA SER A 99 19.25 -2.85 2.87
C SER A 99 20.57 -2.95 3.64
N VAL A 100 21.18 -1.79 3.90
CA VAL A 100 22.39 -1.62 4.74
C VAL A 100 22.06 -1.75 6.23
N THR A 101 20.80 -1.98 6.57
CA THR A 101 20.29 -2.16 7.93
C THR A 101 19.58 -3.52 7.96
N ASP A 102 19.95 -4.50 8.78
CA ASP A 102 20.23 -4.40 10.20
C ASP A 102 21.28 -5.43 10.65
N ILE A 103 22.14 -5.04 11.59
CA ILE A 103 22.73 -5.99 12.54
C ILE A 103 21.56 -6.41 13.44
N ALA A 104 20.79 -7.40 13.03
CA ALA A 104 19.70 -7.96 13.82
C ALA A 104 19.67 -9.47 13.60
N ASP A 105 20.51 -10.18 14.36
CA ASP A 105 20.52 -11.62 14.69
C ASP A 105 20.46 -12.68 13.57
N GLU A 106 20.07 -12.36 12.33
CA GLU A 106 19.86 -13.32 11.25
C GLU A 106 20.75 -12.98 10.05
N PHE A 107 21.74 -13.83 9.80
CA PHE A 107 22.70 -13.66 8.72
C PHE A 107 22.32 -14.53 7.51
N TYR A 108 22.14 -13.91 6.34
CA TYR A 108 21.77 -14.58 5.11
C TYR A 108 22.83 -14.38 4.02
N LEU A 109 23.28 -15.46 3.40
CA LEU A 109 24.29 -15.43 2.33
C LEU A 109 23.67 -15.15 0.97
N ASN A 110 22.66 -15.91 0.56
CA ASN A 110 22.05 -15.74 -0.75
C ASN A 110 20.55 -16.05 -0.77
N GLU A 111 19.92 -15.78 -1.90
CA GLU A 111 18.53 -16.10 -2.21
C GLU A 111 18.52 -17.14 -3.33
N VAL A 112 17.73 -18.20 -3.17
CA VAL A 112 17.69 -19.33 -4.11
C VAL A 112 16.25 -19.74 -4.41
N TYR A 113 16.05 -20.30 -5.59
CA TYR A 113 14.82 -20.99 -5.95
C TYR A 113 15.05 -22.50 -5.84
N VAL A 114 14.25 -23.17 -5.02
CA VAL A 114 14.33 -24.61 -4.79
C VAL A 114 13.40 -25.33 -5.77
N ASP A 115 13.97 -25.90 -6.84
CA ASP A 115 13.23 -26.62 -7.87
C ASP A 115 13.01 -28.09 -7.50
N ILE A 116 12.20 -28.31 -6.48
CA ILE A 116 11.80 -29.65 -6.03
C ILE A 116 10.29 -29.74 -5.85
N SER A 117 9.70 -30.93 -5.99
CA SER A 117 8.26 -31.10 -5.76
C SER A 117 7.85 -30.61 -4.36
N TYR A 118 6.63 -30.08 -4.23
CA TYR A 118 6.18 -29.47 -2.97
C TYR A 118 6.27 -30.42 -1.77
N ASN A 119 6.07 -31.72 -2.01
CA ASN A 119 6.08 -32.75 -0.98
C ASN A 119 7.50 -33.05 -0.45
N GLN A 120 8.55 -32.68 -1.19
CA GLN A 120 9.94 -32.89 -0.81
C GLN A 120 10.61 -31.60 -0.29
N LEU A 121 9.89 -30.47 -0.31
CA LEU A 121 10.40 -29.21 0.22
C LEU A 121 10.67 -29.30 1.73
N GLU A 122 9.90 -30.10 2.47
CA GLU A 122 10.14 -30.24 3.91
C GLU A 122 11.47 -30.93 4.22
N ASP A 123 11.86 -31.92 3.42
CA ASP A 123 13.10 -32.68 3.59
C ASP A 123 14.34 -31.79 3.43
N ILE A 124 14.32 -30.90 2.43
CA ILE A 124 15.45 -30.00 2.14
C ILE A 124 15.50 -28.80 3.10
N VAL A 125 14.35 -28.32 3.59
CA VAL A 125 14.27 -27.20 4.53
C VAL A 125 14.70 -27.59 5.95
N GLN A 126 14.59 -28.87 6.31
CA GLN A 126 15.02 -29.39 7.62
C GLN A 126 16.52 -29.75 7.67
N GLY A 127 17.22 -29.77 6.53
CA GLY A 127 18.63 -30.11 6.45
C GLY A 127 19.55 -28.99 6.96
N GLU A 128 20.67 -29.39 7.59
CA GLU A 128 21.85 -28.53 7.76
C GLU A 128 22.84 -28.84 6.64
N TYR A 129 23.39 -27.79 6.03
CA TYR A 129 24.35 -27.87 4.93
C TYR A 129 25.60 -27.06 5.25
N GLU A 130 26.66 -27.29 4.48
CA GLU A 130 27.93 -26.58 4.63
C GLU A 130 28.09 -25.53 3.54
N ALA A 131 28.72 -24.42 3.90
CA ALA A 131 29.07 -23.33 3.00
C ALA A 131 30.46 -22.79 3.33
N TRP A 132 31.18 -22.36 2.31
CA TRP A 132 32.49 -21.75 2.44
C TRP A 132 32.56 -20.46 1.65
N ILE A 133 33.26 -19.47 2.18
CA ILE A 133 33.55 -18.24 1.46
C ILE A 133 35.01 -17.87 1.61
N ASN A 134 35.67 -17.55 0.50
CA ASN A 134 37.00 -16.99 0.53
C ASN A 134 36.91 -15.46 0.68
N VAL A 135 37.48 -14.93 1.75
CA VAL A 135 37.59 -13.49 1.96
C VAL A 135 39.06 -13.16 2.21
N ALA A 136 39.63 -12.33 1.34
CA ALA A 136 41.02 -11.89 1.44
C ALA A 136 42.05 -13.04 1.55
N GLY A 137 41.78 -14.18 0.90
CA GLY A 137 42.65 -15.36 0.91
C GLY A 137 42.43 -16.33 2.07
N GLU A 138 41.57 -15.98 3.04
CA GLU A 138 41.15 -16.88 4.12
C GLU A 138 39.81 -17.53 3.78
N ASN A 139 39.66 -18.82 4.10
CA ASN A 139 38.43 -19.56 3.86
C ASN A 139 37.63 -19.69 5.15
N TYR A 140 36.37 -19.24 5.13
CA TYR A 140 35.48 -19.24 6.28
C TYR A 140 34.37 -20.26 6.08
N GLY A 141 34.38 -21.33 6.88
CA GLY A 141 33.35 -22.38 6.87
C GLY A 141 32.14 -22.02 7.73
N MET A 142 30.95 -22.32 7.24
CA MET A 142 29.67 -21.98 7.87
C MET A 142 28.70 -23.14 7.73
N LYS A 143 27.87 -23.33 8.75
CA LYS A 143 26.66 -24.14 8.69
C LYS A 143 25.48 -23.29 8.25
N ILE A 144 24.72 -23.80 7.31
CA ILE A 144 23.59 -23.09 6.72
C ILE A 144 22.32 -23.95 6.69
N VAL A 145 21.17 -23.29 6.60
CA VAL A 145 19.86 -23.90 6.34
C VAL A 145 19.13 -23.11 5.28
N LEU A 146 18.20 -23.76 4.57
CA LEU A 146 17.29 -23.10 3.63
C LEU A 146 16.04 -22.64 4.39
N GLU A 147 15.89 -21.33 4.55
CA GLU A 147 14.73 -20.74 5.20
C GLU A 147 13.75 -20.19 4.16
N TYR A 148 12.48 -20.54 4.26
CA TYR A 148 11.42 -19.98 3.42
C TYR A 148 11.44 -18.43 3.47
N ASP A 149 11.47 -17.78 2.30
CA ASP A 149 11.50 -16.32 2.23
C ASP A 149 10.12 -15.70 2.50
N ARG A 150 9.82 -15.50 3.78
CA ARG A 150 8.57 -14.89 4.26
C ARG A 150 8.32 -13.46 3.77
N ARG A 151 9.31 -12.78 3.13
CA ARG A 151 9.07 -11.45 2.54
C ARG A 151 8.05 -11.52 1.40
N TYR A 152 8.03 -12.62 0.67
CA TYR A 152 7.04 -12.89 -0.37
C TYR A 152 5.63 -13.04 0.21
N GLU A 153 5.48 -13.73 1.34
CA GLU A 153 4.19 -13.86 2.03
C GLU A 153 3.64 -12.49 2.45
N LYS A 154 4.48 -11.68 3.12
CA LYS A 154 4.13 -10.30 3.49
C LYS A 154 3.74 -9.44 2.28
N LYS A 155 4.35 -9.70 1.12
CA LYS A 155 4.03 -9.01 -0.13
C LYS A 155 2.63 -9.35 -0.63
N ILE A 156 2.26 -10.63 -0.60
CA ILE A 156 0.92 -11.11 -0.96
C ILE A 156 -0.13 -10.59 0.03
N GLU A 157 0.17 -10.55 1.33
CA GLU A 157 -0.71 -9.96 2.34
C GLU A 157 -0.98 -8.47 2.07
N ARG A 158 0.06 -7.68 1.75
CA ARG A 158 -0.08 -6.27 1.35
C ARG A 158 -1.01 -6.12 0.14
N LEU A 159 -0.81 -6.95 -0.89
CA LEU A 159 -1.65 -6.94 -2.08
C LEU A 159 -3.10 -7.30 -1.74
N TYR A 160 -3.32 -8.31 -0.91
CA TYR A 160 -4.66 -8.70 -0.46
C TYR A 160 -5.41 -7.57 0.27
N GLU A 161 -4.74 -6.88 1.20
CA GLU A 161 -5.35 -5.74 1.89
C GLU A 161 -5.63 -4.58 0.92
N ALA A 162 -4.80 -4.37 -0.10
CA ALA A 162 -5.09 -3.41 -1.15
C ALA A 162 -6.35 -3.80 -1.96
N PHE A 163 -6.50 -5.06 -2.37
CA PHE A 163 -7.74 -5.52 -3.03
C PHE A 163 -9.00 -5.20 -2.21
N LYS A 164 -8.94 -5.54 -0.91
CA LYS A 164 -10.03 -5.29 0.04
C LYS A 164 -10.34 -3.81 0.21
N LEU A 165 -9.32 -2.96 0.41
CA LEU A 165 -9.50 -1.52 0.57
C LEU A 165 -10.16 -0.87 -0.65
N ASN A 166 -9.81 -1.35 -1.84
CA ASN A 166 -10.29 -0.84 -3.11
C ASN A 166 -11.63 -1.48 -3.55
N GLY A 167 -12.25 -2.29 -2.70
CA GLY A 167 -13.53 -2.95 -3.01
C GLY A 167 -13.45 -3.95 -4.16
N LYS A 168 -12.26 -4.51 -4.42
CA LYS A 168 -12.03 -5.48 -5.49
C LYS A 168 -12.06 -6.89 -4.94
N LYS A 169 -12.59 -7.83 -5.73
CA LYS A 169 -12.54 -9.25 -5.40
C LYS A 169 -11.09 -9.74 -5.48
N TRP A 170 -10.64 -10.44 -4.44
CA TRP A 170 -9.33 -11.09 -4.44
C TRP A 170 -9.20 -12.08 -5.59
N GLN A 171 -8.04 -12.04 -6.24
CA GLN A 171 -7.66 -12.95 -7.33
C GLN A 171 -6.60 -13.91 -6.81
N THR A 172 -6.76 -15.19 -7.13
CA THR A 172 -5.84 -16.21 -6.61
C THR A 172 -4.46 -16.02 -7.21
N VAL A 173 -3.44 -15.95 -6.36
CA VAL A 173 -2.03 -15.91 -6.78
C VAL A 173 -1.48 -17.33 -6.72
N ASN A 174 -0.72 -17.74 -7.74
CA ASN A 174 -0.06 -19.03 -7.73
C ASN A 174 1.09 -19.06 -6.71
N MET A 175 0.79 -19.52 -5.50
CA MET A 175 1.75 -19.59 -4.39
C MET A 175 2.88 -20.61 -4.58
N ALA A 176 2.80 -21.49 -5.59
CA ALA A 176 3.79 -22.56 -5.75
C ALA A 176 5.20 -22.02 -5.99
N HIS A 177 5.36 -20.99 -6.82
CA HIS A 177 6.65 -20.37 -7.07
C HIS A 177 7.14 -19.56 -5.86
N PHE A 178 6.26 -18.83 -5.18
CA PHE A 178 6.61 -18.06 -3.99
C PHE A 178 7.15 -18.98 -2.89
N LYS A 179 6.50 -20.13 -2.66
CA LYS A 179 6.91 -21.12 -1.66
C LYS A 179 8.27 -21.79 -1.94
N ARG A 180 8.79 -21.67 -3.16
CA ARG A 180 10.09 -22.20 -3.56
C ARG A 180 11.22 -21.19 -3.43
N MET A 181 10.91 -19.91 -3.17
CA MET A 181 11.91 -18.89 -2.86
C MET A 181 12.40 -19.06 -1.42
N HIS A 182 13.70 -19.31 -1.27
CA HIS A 182 14.36 -19.52 0.02
C HIS A 182 15.55 -18.57 0.16
N ARG A 183 15.93 -18.34 1.41
CA ARG A 183 17.17 -17.64 1.77
C ARG A 183 18.09 -18.63 2.46
N ILE A 184 19.37 -18.56 2.13
CA ILE A 184 20.40 -19.34 2.78
C ILE A 184 20.78 -18.63 4.08
N LYS A 185 20.32 -19.17 5.21
CA LYS A 185 20.56 -18.62 6.55
C LYS A 185 21.76 -19.31 7.17
N VAL A 186 22.69 -18.55 7.71
CA VAL A 186 23.81 -19.07 8.51
C VAL A 186 23.32 -19.36 9.93
N VAL A 187 23.54 -20.58 10.39
CA VAL A 187 23.12 -21.06 11.73
C VAL A 187 24.29 -21.44 12.63
N GLY A 188 25.51 -21.55 12.08
CA GLY A 188 26.71 -21.83 12.85
C GLY A 188 27.99 -21.52 12.10
N TYR A 189 29.04 -21.21 12.85
CA TYR A 189 30.41 -20.98 12.36
C TYR A 189 31.38 -21.12 13.54
N ASP A 190 32.64 -21.43 13.27
CA ASP A 190 33.68 -21.70 14.26
C ASP A 190 34.72 -20.57 14.41
N PHE A 191 34.47 -19.42 13.79
CA PHE A 191 35.33 -18.24 13.83
C PHE A 191 34.70 -17.06 14.57
N GLN A 192 35.52 -16.07 14.94
CA GLN A 192 35.02 -14.84 15.55
C GLN A 192 34.45 -13.90 14.48
N MET A 193 33.13 -13.73 14.46
CA MET A 193 32.46 -12.79 13.55
C MET A 193 32.68 -11.34 13.99
N THR A 194 33.65 -10.67 13.36
CA THR A 194 33.85 -9.22 13.51
C THR A 194 32.96 -8.44 12.54
N LYS A 195 32.67 -7.17 12.84
CA LYS A 195 31.89 -6.31 11.94
C LYS A 195 32.55 -6.15 10.56
N GLU A 196 33.87 -6.06 10.51
CA GLU A 196 34.61 -5.94 9.26
C GLU A 196 34.51 -7.22 8.42
N LEU A 197 34.67 -8.39 9.05
CA LEU A 197 34.53 -9.67 8.37
C LEU A 197 33.10 -9.86 7.85
N TYR A 198 32.09 -9.52 8.66
CA TYR A 198 30.69 -9.58 8.26
C TYR A 198 30.41 -8.78 6.97
N GLU A 199 30.87 -7.53 6.90
CA GLU A 199 30.68 -6.71 5.70
C GLU A 199 31.42 -7.29 4.49
N LYS A 200 32.65 -7.80 4.67
CA LYS A 200 33.37 -8.46 3.57
C LYS A 200 32.67 -9.73 3.08
N ILE A 201 32.16 -10.58 3.98
CA ILE A 201 31.40 -11.77 3.57
C ILE A 201 30.13 -11.34 2.81
N LYS A 202 29.45 -10.29 3.28
CA LYS A 202 28.26 -9.76 2.62
C LYS A 202 28.56 -9.22 1.22
N GLU A 203 29.67 -8.52 1.03
CA GLU A 203 30.12 -8.01 -0.28
C GLU A 203 30.50 -9.14 -1.25
N ASN A 204 31.07 -10.24 -0.75
CA ASN A 204 31.57 -11.35 -1.56
C ASN A 204 30.63 -12.58 -1.55
N ARG A 205 29.39 -12.42 -1.08
CA ARG A 205 28.45 -13.54 -0.86
C ARG A 205 28.14 -14.39 -2.10
N ASP A 206 28.32 -13.81 -3.28
CA ASP A 206 28.11 -14.49 -4.58
C ASP A 206 29.28 -15.42 -4.93
N GLU A 207 30.42 -15.30 -4.24
CA GLU A 207 31.57 -16.20 -4.34
C GLU A 207 31.51 -17.37 -3.35
N ALA A 208 30.47 -17.44 -2.52
CA ALA A 208 30.29 -18.53 -1.58
C ALA A 208 30.01 -19.85 -2.33
N VAL A 209 30.66 -20.91 -1.87
CA VAL A 209 30.49 -22.29 -2.34
C VAL A 209 29.63 -23.02 -1.33
N TYR A 210 28.69 -23.83 -1.80
CA TYR A 210 27.70 -24.53 -0.98
C TYR A 210 27.78 -26.03 -1.25
N GLU A 211 27.47 -26.85 -0.23
CA GLU A 211 27.33 -28.31 -0.36
C GLU A 211 25.93 -28.75 0.12
N PHE A 212 25.00 -28.87 -0.83
CA PHE A 212 23.63 -29.35 -0.66
C PHE A 212 23.46 -30.86 -0.88
N GLY A 213 24.54 -31.57 -1.21
CA GLY A 213 24.56 -33.02 -1.34
C GLY A 213 23.76 -33.52 -2.54
N ILE A 214 22.68 -34.28 -2.31
CA ILE A 214 21.85 -34.81 -3.40
C ILE A 214 20.95 -33.75 -4.07
N TYR A 215 20.87 -32.56 -3.49
CA TYR A 215 19.96 -31.49 -3.94
C TYR A 215 20.63 -30.39 -4.74
N GLU A 216 21.93 -30.50 -5.06
CA GLU A 216 22.70 -29.47 -5.78
C GLU A 216 22.01 -28.99 -7.05
N GLU A 217 21.53 -29.93 -7.88
CA GLU A 217 20.85 -29.61 -9.14
C GLU A 217 19.48 -28.94 -8.95
N ASN A 218 18.90 -29.02 -7.75
CA ASN A 218 17.61 -28.42 -7.42
C ASN A 218 17.75 -27.00 -6.84
N ILE A 219 18.94 -26.55 -6.47
CA ILE A 219 19.17 -25.21 -5.90
C ILE A 219 19.57 -24.25 -7.01
N LEU A 220 18.61 -23.44 -7.45
CA LEU A 220 18.82 -22.48 -8.52
C LEU A 220 19.14 -21.10 -7.96
N PHE A 221 20.39 -20.69 -8.14
CA PHE A 221 20.85 -19.33 -7.86
C PHE A 221 20.42 -18.36 -8.97
N ASN A 222 20.52 -17.07 -8.68
CA ASN A 222 20.30 -16.00 -9.65
C ASN A 222 18.94 -16.00 -10.37
N LYS A 223 17.93 -16.60 -9.73
CA LYS A 223 16.55 -16.52 -10.17
C LYS A 223 15.83 -15.36 -9.49
N THR A 224 14.92 -14.72 -10.22
CA THR A 224 14.01 -13.71 -9.66
C THR A 224 12.58 -14.04 -10.07
N LEU A 225 11.67 -13.97 -9.09
CA LEU A 225 10.24 -14.07 -9.34
C LEU A 225 9.71 -12.71 -9.79
N LEU A 226 9.10 -12.69 -10.97
CA LEU A 226 8.47 -11.52 -11.56
C LEU A 226 6.95 -11.69 -11.56
N TRP A 227 6.22 -10.57 -11.53
CA TRP A 227 4.77 -10.52 -11.65
C TRP A 227 4.29 -9.37 -12.55
N ASN A 228 3.07 -9.41 -13.06
CA ASN A 228 2.48 -8.35 -13.90
C ASN A 228 2.01 -7.11 -13.10
N ILE A 229 2.61 -6.87 -11.92
CA ILE A 229 2.22 -5.81 -10.99
C ILE A 229 3.39 -4.85 -10.81
N GLU A 230 3.16 -3.59 -11.13
CA GLU A 230 4.11 -2.50 -10.87
C GLU A 230 3.75 -1.78 -9.56
N GLU A 231 4.68 -1.71 -8.62
CA GLU A 231 4.57 -0.80 -7.48
C GLU A 231 5.09 0.59 -7.85
N LYS A 232 4.24 1.61 -7.72
CA LYS A 232 4.63 2.99 -8.00
C LYS A 232 3.93 3.99 -7.10
N LYS A 233 4.42 5.23 -7.16
CA LYS A 233 3.79 6.38 -6.49
C LYS A 233 3.01 7.19 -7.51
N ILE A 234 1.76 7.51 -7.19
CA ILE A 234 0.88 8.34 -8.04
C ILE A 234 0.39 9.55 -7.25
N ILE A 235 0.31 10.70 -7.93
CA ILE A 235 -0.22 11.94 -7.37
C ILE A 235 -1.71 12.06 -7.69
N SER A 236 -2.52 12.43 -6.70
CA SER A 236 -3.96 12.68 -6.87
C SER A 236 -4.30 14.17 -6.84
N SER A 237 -5.50 14.50 -7.33
CA SER A 237 -6.18 15.75 -6.98
C SER A 237 -6.94 15.60 -5.64
N ILE A 238 -7.27 16.70 -4.95
CA ILE A 238 -7.94 16.70 -3.64
C ILE A 238 -9.21 17.56 -3.66
N PHE A 239 -10.27 17.04 -3.03
CA PHE A 239 -11.53 17.72 -2.74
C PHE A 239 -11.88 17.52 -1.25
N VAL A 240 -12.34 18.58 -0.57
CA VAL A 240 -12.73 18.53 0.85
C VAL A 240 -14.24 18.33 0.96
N ARG A 241 -14.70 17.41 1.82
CA ARG A 241 -16.12 17.07 1.98
C ARG A 241 -16.58 17.06 3.44
N PRO A 242 -17.65 17.78 3.80
CA PRO A 242 -18.29 17.62 5.11
C PRO A 242 -19.09 16.30 5.19
N VAL A 243 -19.06 15.62 6.34
CA VAL A 243 -19.92 14.47 6.69
C VAL A 243 -20.69 14.74 7.99
N LYS A 244 -21.70 13.91 8.29
CA LYS A 244 -22.75 14.19 9.30
C LYS A 244 -22.20 14.56 10.69
N ASN A 245 -21.05 14.00 11.04
CA ASN A 245 -20.39 14.18 12.34
C ASN A 245 -18.89 14.54 12.21
N ASP A 246 -18.35 14.77 11.00
CA ASP A 246 -16.89 14.99 10.78
C ASP A 246 -16.59 15.64 9.40
N ILE A 247 -15.33 15.89 9.06
CA ILE A 247 -14.87 16.27 7.71
C ILE A 247 -14.12 15.08 7.09
N SER A 248 -14.50 14.65 5.90
CA SER A 248 -13.77 13.65 5.11
C SER A 248 -13.08 14.30 3.91
N PHE A 249 -11.99 13.70 3.46
CA PHE A 249 -11.22 14.18 2.32
C PHE A 249 -11.36 13.18 1.20
N GLU A 250 -11.76 13.65 0.02
CA GLU A 250 -11.82 12.83 -1.18
C GLU A 250 -10.66 13.19 -2.10
N TYR A 251 -10.01 12.16 -2.61
CA TYR A 251 -8.93 12.28 -3.58
C TYR A 251 -9.29 11.53 -4.84
N VAL A 252 -8.89 12.07 -5.98
CA VAL A 252 -9.16 11.43 -7.28
C VAL A 252 -7.84 11.19 -7.98
N ILE A 253 -7.58 9.91 -8.26
CA ILE A 253 -6.52 9.44 -9.15
C ILE A 253 -7.14 9.22 -10.52
N LYS A 254 -6.53 9.83 -11.55
CA LYS A 254 -6.80 9.51 -12.95
C LYS A 254 -5.94 8.30 -13.33
N LYS A 255 -6.60 7.17 -13.64
CA LYS A 255 -5.96 5.93 -14.08
C LYS A 255 -6.03 5.78 -15.60
N ASP A 256 -5.05 5.08 -16.13
CA ASP A 256 -4.94 4.68 -17.53
C ASP A 256 -5.68 3.34 -17.75
N GLU A 257 -5.19 2.48 -18.63
CA GLU A 257 -5.79 1.17 -18.90
C GLU A 257 -5.59 0.16 -17.76
N ASN A 258 -4.57 0.34 -16.91
CA ASN A 258 -4.21 -0.59 -15.85
C ASN A 258 -5.17 -0.52 -14.67
N GLU A 259 -5.32 -1.63 -13.94
CA GLU A 259 -6.04 -1.60 -12.66
C GLU A 259 -5.12 -1.05 -11.56
N ILE A 260 -5.56 0.02 -10.92
CA ILE A 260 -4.82 0.68 -9.84
C ILE A 260 -5.46 0.32 -8.50
N LEU A 261 -4.67 -0.24 -7.59
CA LEU A 261 -5.05 -0.52 -6.21
C LEU A 261 -4.22 0.36 -5.27
N VAL A 262 -4.88 1.22 -4.51
CA VAL A 262 -4.23 2.04 -3.50
C VAL A 262 -3.89 1.21 -2.27
N GLU A 263 -2.67 1.35 -1.78
CA GLU A 263 -2.25 0.72 -0.53
C GLU A 263 -2.66 1.54 0.68
N ASN A 264 -2.95 0.85 1.79
CA ASN A 264 -3.07 1.51 3.08
C ASN A 264 -1.67 1.77 3.64
N ASN A 265 -1.29 3.03 3.84
CA ASN A 265 0.00 3.42 4.43
C ASN A 265 0.09 3.11 5.95
N GLY A 266 -0.71 2.17 6.47
CA GLY A 266 -0.69 1.73 7.87
C GLY A 266 -1.31 2.71 8.88
N THR A 267 -1.80 3.88 8.44
CA THR A 267 -2.40 4.87 9.36
C THR A 267 -3.86 4.57 9.70
N GLY A 268 -4.54 3.74 8.89
CA GLY A 268 -5.96 3.44 9.06
C GLY A 268 -6.90 4.62 8.78
N ASP A 269 -6.38 5.72 8.23
CA ASP A 269 -7.17 6.92 7.94
C ASP A 269 -7.97 6.78 6.63
N ILE A 270 -7.51 5.93 5.69
CA ILE A 270 -8.25 5.62 4.46
C ILE A 270 -9.46 4.74 4.81
N LEU A 271 -10.65 5.23 4.47
CA LEU A 271 -11.92 4.55 4.70
C LEU A 271 -12.21 3.51 3.63
N CYS A 272 -12.12 3.91 2.37
CA CYS A 272 -12.36 3.07 1.21
C CYS A 272 -11.87 3.74 -0.08
N CYS A 273 -11.69 2.94 -1.12
CA CYS A 273 -11.55 3.41 -2.48
C CYS A 273 -12.65 2.83 -3.37
N TYR A 274 -13.07 3.57 -4.39
CA TYR A 274 -14.03 3.11 -5.39
C TYR A 274 -13.77 3.73 -6.75
N SER A 275 -14.14 3.02 -7.81
CA SER A 275 -14.10 3.56 -9.17
C SER A 275 -15.48 4.05 -9.58
N GLU A 276 -15.63 5.36 -9.83
CA GLU A 276 -16.88 5.91 -10.36
C GLU A 276 -17.06 5.57 -11.84
N ASN A 277 -15.95 5.56 -12.59
CA ASN A 277 -15.88 5.18 -13.99
C ASN A 277 -14.58 4.37 -14.26
N LEU A 278 -14.32 4.04 -15.52
CA LEU A 278 -13.13 3.24 -15.89
C LEU A 278 -11.80 3.97 -15.66
N ASN A 279 -11.78 5.29 -15.54
CA ASN A 279 -10.55 6.09 -15.55
C ASN A 279 -10.34 6.86 -14.23
N ASP A 280 -11.29 6.79 -13.29
CA ASP A 280 -11.25 7.58 -12.06
C ASP A 280 -11.34 6.66 -10.84
N LEU A 281 -10.30 6.70 -10.01
CA LEU A 281 -10.26 6.05 -8.71
C LEU A 281 -10.39 7.11 -7.61
N HIS A 282 -11.44 6.98 -6.82
CA HIS A 282 -11.74 7.85 -5.69
C HIS A 282 -11.23 7.20 -4.41
N ILE A 283 -10.60 8.00 -3.55
CA ILE A 283 -10.07 7.59 -2.25
C ILE A 283 -10.72 8.48 -1.20
N ILE A 284 -11.34 7.87 -0.19
CA ILE A 284 -11.96 8.61 0.91
C ILE A 284 -11.13 8.41 2.18
N SER A 285 -10.78 9.51 2.84
CA SER A 285 -10.01 9.50 4.10
C SER A 285 -10.70 10.32 5.19
N ARG A 286 -10.50 9.92 6.46
CA ARG A 286 -10.96 10.66 7.65
C ARG A 286 -10.11 11.89 7.93
N LYS A 287 -8.86 11.92 7.48
CA LYS A 287 -7.92 13.02 7.74
C LYS A 287 -7.35 13.55 6.45
N LYS A 288 -6.91 14.80 6.50
CA LYS A 288 -6.15 15.37 5.39
C LYS A 288 -4.81 14.65 5.31
N MET A 289 -4.63 13.90 4.23
CA MET A 289 -3.40 13.21 3.87
C MET A 289 -2.66 13.98 2.76
N GLU A 290 -1.39 13.63 2.58
CA GLU A 290 -0.63 13.99 1.38
C GLU A 290 -1.30 13.42 0.13
N ASN A 291 -1.09 14.06 -1.01
CA ASN A 291 -1.69 13.65 -2.27
C ASN A 291 -0.81 12.66 -3.06
N ILE A 292 0.11 11.96 -2.39
CA ILE A 292 0.99 10.95 -2.98
C ILE A 292 0.58 9.58 -2.42
N TRP A 293 0.30 8.64 -3.33
CA TRP A 293 -0.24 7.32 -2.98
C TRP A 293 0.71 6.24 -3.46
N ASN A 294 1.01 5.27 -2.60
CA ASN A 294 1.62 4.02 -3.02
C ASN A 294 0.50 3.15 -3.63
N VAL A 295 0.75 2.63 -4.82
CA VAL A 295 -0.24 1.84 -5.54
C VAL A 295 0.39 0.60 -6.16
N PHE A 296 -0.43 -0.46 -6.26
CA PHE A 296 -0.20 -1.55 -7.19
C PHE A 296 -0.89 -1.24 -8.52
N SER A 297 -0.15 -1.29 -9.61
CA SER A 297 -0.65 -1.13 -10.97
C SER A 297 -0.57 -2.48 -11.67
N ILE A 298 -1.72 -3.12 -11.85
CA ILE A 298 -1.83 -4.45 -12.45
C ILE A 298 -2.12 -4.30 -13.94
N LYS A 299 -1.23 -4.87 -14.76
CA LYS A 299 -1.33 -4.89 -16.23
C LYS A 299 -2.24 -6.01 -16.71
#